data_AF-Q4QFX2-F1
#
_entry.id   AF-Q4QFX2-F1
#
_cell.length_a   1.000
_cell.length_b   1.000
_cell.length_c   1.000
_cell.angle_alpha   90.00
_cell.angle_beta   90.00
_cell.angle_gamma   90.00
#
_symmetry.space_group_name_H-M   'P 1'
#
loop_
_entity.id
_entity.type
_entity.pdbx_description
1 polymer ?
#
loop_
_entity_poly.entity_id
_entity_poly.type
_entity_poly.pdbx_seq_one_letter_code
_entity_poly.pdbx_strand_id
1 'polypeptide(L)'
;MPCRKIIIDTDCGGDDAIGIMTALADPNTDVIAMTAVWGNVNVNQGMENIGKLLDVFERDIPFYKGAEAPLVSDPETVQWGGFGKDGFGDADFPPSARVLVQSKTHAALAITELLRAAKPDEDAVYQLVCLGPLTNIALAMRLDPEVFHVLGSETEPAITIMGGASEAKGNSNLTSEFNMHCDPEAAYIVFNQRSMRPVRVVSWEVTVDCSMTWTFFDKWIGRQENGKKQQNRFQVFIEKVFQRLETFTRPLPDGTKANTGDAEATQDNTCVIPDAVAVVAALYPESILDRFITYCTVELHGRETRGQTCLDWYGTKQSMAKRGRWCNCELITRVDNARFLEAMNGILEYNV
;
A
#
# COMPACT_ATOMS: atom_id res chain seq x y z
N MET A 1 14.77 -16.63 9.05
CA MET A 1 14.63 -15.79 7.84
C MET A 1 15.52 -14.57 8.03
N PRO A 2 16.11 -14.01 6.96
CA PRO A 2 16.84 -12.75 7.09
C PRO A 2 15.90 -11.66 7.62
N CYS A 3 16.45 -10.70 8.36
CA CYS A 3 15.75 -9.49 8.77
C CYS A 3 15.42 -8.65 7.54
N ARG A 4 14.16 -8.23 7.40
CA ARG A 4 13.72 -7.37 6.31
C ARG A 4 13.91 -5.91 6.71
N LYS A 5 14.74 -5.18 5.96
CA LYS A 5 14.86 -3.73 6.04
C LYS A 5 13.93 -3.12 5.01
N ILE A 6 12.82 -2.52 5.44
CA ILE A 6 11.81 -2.04 4.49
C ILE A 6 11.68 -0.52 4.49
N ILE A 7 11.51 0.04 3.30
CA ILE A 7 11.03 1.41 3.11
C ILE A 7 9.59 1.31 2.64
N ILE A 8 8.69 2.04 3.30
CA ILE A 8 7.28 2.10 2.93
C ILE A 8 7.00 3.45 2.24
N ASP A 9 6.59 3.42 0.97
CA ASP A 9 6.11 4.59 0.24
C ASP A 9 4.57 4.58 0.27
N THR A 10 3.95 5.64 0.77
CA THR A 10 2.54 5.63 1.21
C THR A 10 1.85 6.96 0.94
N ASP A 11 0.57 6.93 0.55
CA ASP A 11 -0.25 8.13 0.41
C ASP A 11 -1.05 8.47 1.69
N CYS A 12 -0.85 7.65 2.74
CA CYS A 12 -1.16 7.92 4.14
C CYS A 12 -2.66 7.96 4.48
N GLY A 13 -3.46 7.14 3.79
CA GLY A 13 -4.84 6.82 4.13
C GLY A 13 -4.98 5.92 5.35
N GLY A 14 -6.23 5.53 5.63
CA GLY A 14 -6.57 4.71 6.79
C GLY A 14 -6.18 3.24 6.63
N ASP A 15 -6.22 2.70 5.41
CA ASP A 15 -5.71 1.36 5.11
C ASP A 15 -4.18 1.33 5.02
N ASP A 16 -3.51 2.39 4.53
CA ASP A 16 -2.05 2.52 4.65
C ASP A 16 -1.61 2.41 6.11
N ALA A 17 -2.33 3.09 7.03
CA ALA A 17 -2.04 3.01 8.44
C ALA A 17 -2.07 1.56 8.93
N ILE A 18 -3.06 0.77 8.53
CA ILE A 18 -3.12 -0.65 8.89
C ILE A 18 -1.95 -1.43 8.28
N GLY A 19 -1.60 -1.17 7.01
CA GLY A 19 -0.43 -1.77 6.38
C GLY A 19 0.86 -1.49 7.17
N ILE A 20 1.09 -0.22 7.52
CA ILE A 20 2.23 0.21 8.32
C ILE A 20 2.21 -0.45 9.70
N MET A 21 1.06 -0.47 10.38
CA MET A 21 0.91 -1.13 11.68
C MET A 21 1.26 -2.62 11.60
N THR A 22 0.84 -3.29 10.52
CA THR A 22 1.16 -4.71 10.26
C THR A 22 2.67 -4.90 10.12
N ALA A 23 3.35 -4.02 9.38
CA ALA A 23 4.80 -4.08 9.23
C ALA A 23 5.57 -3.80 10.53
N LEU A 24 5.10 -2.83 11.32
CA LEU A 24 5.72 -2.49 12.62
C LEU A 24 5.55 -3.59 13.66
N ALA A 25 4.47 -4.38 13.54
CA ALA A 25 4.18 -5.49 14.43
C ALA A 25 4.93 -6.80 14.07
N ASP A 26 5.48 -6.91 12.86
CA ASP A 26 6.25 -8.10 12.47
C ASP A 26 7.65 -8.11 13.12
N PRO A 27 8.00 -9.13 13.93
CA PRO A 27 9.27 -9.17 14.65
C PRO A 27 10.50 -9.37 13.76
N ASN A 28 10.33 -9.76 12.49
CA ASN A 28 11.43 -9.96 11.55
C ASN A 28 11.64 -8.78 10.61
N THR A 29 10.89 -7.70 10.81
CA THR A 29 10.88 -6.51 9.95
C THR A 29 11.38 -5.29 10.71
N ASP A 30 12.27 -4.56 10.06
CA ASP A 30 12.74 -3.25 10.48
C ASP A 30 12.33 -2.23 9.42
N VAL A 31 11.34 -1.41 9.77
CA VAL A 31 10.91 -0.29 8.93
C VAL A 31 11.94 0.83 9.09
N ILE A 32 12.84 0.94 8.13
CA ILE A 32 13.99 1.85 8.20
C ILE A 32 13.65 3.28 7.76
N ALA A 33 12.59 3.46 6.98
CA ALA A 33 12.07 4.76 6.57
C ALA A 33 10.63 4.65 6.05
N MET A 34 9.92 5.78 6.08
CA MET A 34 8.67 5.97 5.36
C MET A 34 8.78 7.16 4.41
N THR A 35 8.10 7.11 3.27
CA THR A 35 8.05 8.19 2.30
C THR A 35 6.61 8.52 1.97
N ALA A 36 6.22 9.78 2.18
CA ALA A 36 4.88 10.25 1.86
C ALA A 36 4.81 10.63 0.38
N VAL A 37 3.78 10.18 -0.32
CA VAL A 37 3.41 10.60 -1.69
C VAL A 37 2.00 11.17 -1.69
N TRP A 38 1.66 12.00 -2.67
CA TRP A 38 0.29 12.45 -2.89
C TRP A 38 -0.62 11.26 -3.31
N GLY A 39 -1.92 11.37 -3.06
CA GLY A 39 -2.92 10.38 -3.45
C GLY A 39 -4.25 10.66 -2.75
N ASN A 40 -4.69 9.76 -1.88
CA ASN A 40 -5.89 9.90 -1.03
C ASN A 40 -5.90 11.17 -0.19
N VAL A 41 -4.73 11.62 0.26
CA VAL A 41 -4.55 12.94 0.88
C VAL A 41 -3.42 13.72 0.22
N ASN A 42 -3.36 15.02 0.48
CA ASN A 42 -2.20 15.81 0.09
C ASN A 42 -1.00 15.42 0.96
N VAL A 43 0.21 15.56 0.43
CA VAL A 43 1.40 15.02 1.08
C VAL A 43 1.68 15.67 2.45
N ASN A 44 1.27 16.93 2.70
CA ASN A 44 1.45 17.56 4.02
C ASN A 44 0.53 16.91 5.06
N GLN A 45 -0.72 16.62 4.68
CA GLN A 45 -1.63 15.84 5.53
C GLN A 45 -1.08 14.43 5.75
N GLY A 46 -0.49 13.80 4.73
CA GLY A 46 0.16 12.50 4.87
C GLY A 46 1.31 12.48 5.89
N MET A 47 2.16 13.52 5.88
CA MET A 47 3.21 13.69 6.90
C MET A 47 2.63 13.76 8.33
N GLU A 48 1.51 14.47 8.54
CA GLU A 48 0.83 14.52 9.83
C GLU A 48 0.24 13.15 10.22
N ASN A 49 -0.33 12.41 9.27
CA ASN A 49 -0.89 11.08 9.50
C ASN A 49 0.20 10.07 9.92
N ILE A 50 1.35 10.07 9.24
CA ILE A 50 2.52 9.25 9.64
C ILE A 50 2.98 9.64 11.05
N GLY A 51 3.10 10.94 11.34
CA GLY A 51 3.50 11.41 12.67
C GLY A 51 2.58 10.91 13.79
N LYS A 52 1.26 11.04 13.60
CA LYS A 52 0.24 10.54 14.54
C LYS A 52 0.33 9.02 14.74
N LEU A 53 0.56 8.26 13.67
CA LEU A 53 0.75 6.81 13.75
C LEU A 53 1.99 6.46 14.58
N LEU A 54 3.12 7.12 14.29
CA LEU A 54 4.38 6.88 15.02
C LEU A 54 4.33 7.33 16.48
N ASP A 55 3.49 8.31 16.82
CA ASP A 55 3.20 8.67 18.22
C ASP A 55 2.53 7.52 18.98
N VAL A 56 1.61 6.79 18.35
CA VAL A 56 0.93 5.65 18.97
C VAL A 56 1.86 4.45 19.15
N PHE A 57 2.79 4.24 18.21
CA PHE A 57 3.79 3.19 18.28
C PHE A 57 5.00 3.56 19.15
N GLU A 58 5.18 4.84 19.46
CA GLU A 58 6.35 5.39 20.16
C GLU A 58 7.66 5.03 19.42
N ARG A 59 7.66 5.16 18.09
CA ARG A 59 8.79 4.78 17.23
C ARG A 59 9.43 5.97 16.54
N ASP A 60 10.76 6.01 16.59
CA ASP A 60 11.59 7.04 15.96
C ASP A 60 12.05 6.57 14.57
N ILE A 61 11.10 6.46 13.63
CA ILE A 61 11.38 6.10 12.23
C ILE A 61 11.42 7.40 11.41
N PRO A 62 12.46 7.63 10.59
CA PRO A 62 12.51 8.81 9.74
C PRO A 62 11.45 8.71 8.65
N PHE A 63 10.75 9.81 8.40
CA PHE A 63 9.79 9.91 7.30
C PHE A 63 10.00 11.18 6.47
N TYR A 64 9.82 11.05 5.17
CA TYR A 64 10.22 12.07 4.20
C TYR A 64 9.04 12.53 3.36
N LYS A 65 8.97 13.84 3.17
CA LYS A 65 7.99 14.46 2.27
C LYS A 65 8.40 14.21 0.82
N GLY A 66 7.50 13.63 0.03
CA GLY A 66 7.72 13.34 -1.38
C GLY A 66 6.91 14.22 -2.32
N ALA A 67 6.58 13.63 -3.48
CA ALA A 67 5.90 14.32 -4.57
C ALA A 67 4.49 14.77 -4.17
N GLU A 68 4.12 15.99 -4.58
CA GLU A 68 2.83 16.62 -4.31
C GLU A 68 1.81 16.44 -5.45
N ALA A 69 2.23 15.86 -6.59
CA ALA A 69 1.46 15.73 -7.83
C ALA A 69 2.07 14.63 -8.73
N PRO A 70 1.36 14.15 -9.77
CA PRO A 70 1.91 13.19 -10.73
C PRO A 70 3.15 13.71 -11.45
N LEU A 71 3.90 12.82 -12.09
CA LEU A 71 5.12 13.17 -12.84
C LEU A 71 4.92 14.16 -13.98
N VAL A 72 3.79 14.09 -14.69
CA VAL A 72 3.62 14.77 -15.99
C VAL A 72 2.36 15.63 -16.06
N SER A 73 1.20 15.09 -15.68
CA SER A 73 -0.07 15.78 -15.76
C SER A 73 -0.49 16.41 -14.44
N ASP A 74 -1.44 17.34 -14.52
CA ASP A 74 -2.25 17.71 -13.35
C ASP A 74 -3.01 16.46 -12.85
N PRO A 75 -3.36 16.36 -11.56
CA PRO A 75 -4.12 15.23 -11.04
C PRO A 75 -5.42 14.99 -11.84
N GLU A 76 -5.53 13.82 -12.45
CA GLU A 76 -6.72 13.36 -13.19
C GLU A 76 -7.68 12.55 -12.29
N THR A 77 -7.25 12.27 -11.06
CA THR A 77 -8.01 11.58 -10.02
C THR A 77 -8.54 12.56 -8.97
N VAL A 78 -9.53 12.12 -8.20
CA VAL A 78 -10.11 12.86 -7.07
C VAL A 78 -9.82 12.09 -5.79
N GLN A 79 -9.51 12.80 -4.71
CA GLN A 79 -9.40 12.22 -3.37
C GLN A 79 -10.70 11.52 -2.99
N TRP A 80 -10.64 10.21 -2.70
CA TRP A 80 -11.83 9.41 -2.45
C TRP A 80 -12.61 9.85 -1.20
N GLY A 81 -11.91 10.20 -0.12
CA GLY A 81 -12.51 10.74 1.10
C GLY A 81 -13.25 9.71 1.98
N GLY A 82 -13.19 8.41 1.67
CA GLY A 82 -13.89 7.36 2.44
C GLY A 82 -13.43 7.26 3.91
N PHE A 83 -12.15 7.57 4.18
CA PHE A 83 -11.62 7.69 5.53
C PHE A 83 -11.79 9.10 6.15
N GLY A 84 -12.54 10.02 5.52
CA GLY A 84 -12.68 11.40 5.96
C GLY A 84 -11.80 12.38 5.18
N LYS A 85 -11.88 13.66 5.54
CA LYS A 85 -11.18 14.75 4.84
C LYS A 85 -9.68 14.71 5.06
N ASP A 86 -9.25 14.27 6.24
CA ASP A 86 -7.85 14.08 6.57
C ASP A 86 -7.32 12.69 6.20
N GLY A 87 -8.15 11.83 5.57
CA GLY A 87 -7.83 10.43 5.27
C GLY A 87 -7.61 9.56 6.52
N PHE A 88 -7.95 10.07 7.72
CA PHE A 88 -7.52 9.50 9.00
C PHE A 88 -8.64 9.50 10.06
N GLY A 89 -9.87 9.39 9.59
CA GLY A 89 -11.08 9.30 10.39
C GLY A 89 -11.69 10.64 10.78
N ASP A 90 -11.11 11.79 10.42
CA ASP A 90 -11.46 13.10 11.00
C ASP A 90 -11.53 13.02 12.55
N ALA A 91 -10.61 12.28 13.16
CA ALA A 91 -10.75 11.81 14.54
C ALA A 91 -10.13 12.74 15.60
N ASP A 92 -9.78 13.97 15.21
CA ASP A 92 -9.16 15.00 16.05
C ASP A 92 -7.94 14.49 16.85
N PHE A 93 -7.11 13.65 16.24
CA PHE A 93 -5.84 13.25 16.83
C PHE A 93 -4.94 14.48 17.07
N PRO A 94 -4.23 14.55 18.21
CA PRO A 94 -3.27 15.64 18.45
C PRO A 94 -2.24 15.75 17.31
N PRO A 95 -1.86 16.96 16.88
CA PRO A 95 -0.76 17.15 15.93
C PRO A 95 0.53 16.54 16.46
N SER A 96 1.33 15.94 15.57
CA SER A 96 2.56 15.27 15.96
C SER A 96 3.75 16.21 15.93
N ALA A 97 4.46 16.35 17.05
CA ALA A 97 5.72 17.09 17.08
C ALA A 97 6.82 16.43 16.21
N ARG A 98 6.65 15.15 15.84
CA ARG A 98 7.59 14.39 15.00
C ARG A 98 7.75 14.99 13.61
N VAL A 99 6.71 15.63 13.07
CA VAL A 99 6.74 16.25 11.73
C VAL A 99 7.76 17.39 11.67
N LEU A 100 7.86 18.20 12.74
CA LEU A 100 8.72 19.38 12.79
C LEU A 100 10.21 19.06 12.79
N VAL A 101 10.58 17.84 13.18
CA VAL A 101 11.98 17.40 13.30
C VAL A 101 12.45 16.54 12.12
N GLN A 102 11.57 16.22 11.17
CA GLN A 102 11.96 15.44 9.99
C GLN A 102 12.87 16.23 9.05
N SER A 103 13.66 15.48 8.28
CA SER A 103 14.52 16.04 7.24
C SER A 103 13.71 16.77 6.17
N LYS A 104 14.33 17.80 5.57
CA LYS A 104 13.81 18.46 4.36
C LYS A 104 14.20 17.74 3.06
N THR A 105 14.95 16.64 3.15
CA THR A 105 15.28 15.79 2.00
C THR A 105 14.01 15.27 1.35
N HIS A 106 13.89 15.42 0.03
CA HIS A 106 12.75 14.88 -0.71
C HIS A 106 12.77 13.34 -0.68
N ALA A 107 11.60 12.71 -0.56
CA ALA A 107 11.45 11.25 -0.49
C ALA A 107 12.27 10.48 -1.55
N ALA A 108 12.17 10.87 -2.83
CA ALA A 108 12.95 10.25 -3.90
C ALA A 108 14.48 10.28 -3.66
N LEU A 109 15.02 11.38 -3.11
CA LEU A 109 16.43 11.47 -2.76
C LEU A 109 16.76 10.59 -1.55
N ALA A 110 15.91 10.61 -0.52
CA ALA A 110 16.07 9.76 0.66
C ALA A 110 16.09 8.27 0.29
N ILE A 111 15.20 7.83 -0.61
CA ILE A 111 15.22 6.46 -1.17
C ILE A 111 16.58 6.18 -1.81
N THR A 112 17.06 7.04 -2.72
CA THR A 112 18.35 6.80 -3.39
C THR A 112 19.53 6.77 -2.41
N GLU A 113 19.52 7.59 -1.37
CA GLU A 113 20.56 7.63 -0.33
C GLU A 113 20.55 6.38 0.54
N LEU A 114 19.36 5.95 0.98
CA LEU A 114 19.17 4.73 1.78
C LEU A 114 19.59 3.49 1.01
N LEU A 115 19.16 3.36 -0.25
CA LEU A 115 19.53 2.21 -1.10
C LEU A 115 21.03 2.20 -1.42
N ARG A 116 21.65 3.35 -1.63
CA ARG A 116 23.10 3.45 -1.82
C ARG A 116 23.90 3.03 -0.58
N ALA A 117 23.36 3.32 0.61
CA ALA A 117 23.97 2.95 1.88
C ALA A 117 23.66 1.51 2.31
N ALA A 118 22.71 0.85 1.65
CA ALA A 118 22.29 -0.50 1.97
C ALA A 118 23.44 -1.51 1.83
N LYS A 119 23.48 -2.47 2.74
CA LYS A 119 24.48 -3.55 2.78
C LYS A 119 23.74 -4.88 2.93
N PRO A 120 23.13 -5.40 1.85
CA PRO A 120 22.46 -6.70 1.91
C PRO A 120 23.48 -7.81 2.14
N ASP A 121 23.09 -8.80 2.93
CA ASP A 121 23.87 -10.01 3.22
C ASP A 121 22.94 -11.20 3.50
N GLU A 122 23.46 -12.31 4.04
CA GLU A 122 22.68 -13.52 4.34
C GLU A 122 21.63 -13.29 5.46
N ASP A 123 21.84 -12.28 6.31
CA ASP A 123 21.02 -11.96 7.48
C ASP A 123 20.12 -10.73 7.27
N ALA A 124 20.34 -9.93 6.23
CA ALA A 124 19.58 -8.71 5.95
C ALA A 124 19.21 -8.55 4.46
N VAL A 125 17.92 -8.38 4.19
CA VAL A 125 17.36 -8.10 2.85
C VAL A 125 16.64 -6.76 2.85
N TYR A 126 16.79 -5.98 1.78
CA TYR A 126 16.13 -4.67 1.64
C TYR A 126 14.94 -4.77 0.68
N GLN A 127 13.80 -4.16 1.03
CA GLN A 127 12.59 -4.17 0.21
C GLN A 127 11.95 -2.78 0.14
N LEU A 128 11.24 -2.52 -0.96
CA LEU A 128 10.30 -1.42 -1.07
C LEU A 128 8.87 -1.96 -1.02
N VAL A 129 8.04 -1.36 -0.18
CA VAL A 129 6.59 -1.62 -0.16
C VAL A 129 5.89 -0.31 -0.51
N CYS A 130 5.17 -0.29 -1.63
CA CYS A 130 4.55 0.91 -2.18
C CYS A 130 3.02 0.78 -2.07
N LEU A 131 2.42 1.66 -1.30
CA LEU A 131 1.01 1.68 -0.91
C LEU A 131 0.23 2.83 -1.58
N GLY A 132 0.95 3.75 -2.24
CA GLY A 132 0.36 4.86 -2.98
C GLY A 132 0.83 4.95 -4.43
N PRO A 133 0.53 6.08 -5.11
CA PRO A 133 1.04 6.37 -6.45
C PRO A 133 2.57 6.30 -6.53
N LEU A 134 3.11 5.71 -7.60
CA LEU A 134 4.53 5.36 -7.70
C LEU A 134 5.47 6.54 -8.01
N THR A 135 5.02 7.78 -7.85
CA THR A 135 5.74 9.00 -8.26
C THR A 135 7.12 9.09 -7.61
N ASN A 136 7.22 8.87 -6.29
CA ASN A 136 8.49 8.91 -5.56
C ASN A 136 9.47 7.83 -6.08
N ILE A 137 8.97 6.62 -6.31
CA ILE A 137 9.76 5.48 -6.78
C ILE A 137 10.28 5.73 -8.19
N ALA A 138 9.42 6.21 -9.09
CA ALA A 138 9.79 6.53 -10.46
C ALA A 138 10.83 7.66 -10.52
N LEU A 139 10.68 8.71 -9.69
CA LEU A 139 11.69 9.76 -9.57
C LEU A 139 13.03 9.19 -9.09
N ALA A 140 13.02 8.38 -8.03
CA ALA A 140 14.24 7.77 -7.50
C ALA A 140 14.94 6.87 -8.53
N MET A 141 14.19 6.03 -9.27
CA MET A 141 14.72 5.19 -10.34
C MET A 141 15.34 6.02 -11.48
N ARG A 142 14.77 7.18 -11.78
CA ARG A 142 15.30 8.08 -12.84
C ARG A 142 16.51 8.88 -12.38
N LEU A 143 16.66 9.10 -11.09
CA LEU A 143 17.84 9.75 -10.50
C LEU A 143 19.03 8.79 -10.44
N ASP A 144 18.82 7.57 -9.95
CA ASP A 144 19.87 6.56 -9.82
C ASP A 144 19.26 5.15 -9.96
N PRO A 145 19.21 4.58 -11.17
CA PRO A 145 18.62 3.26 -11.37
C PRO A 145 19.43 2.12 -10.75
N GLU A 146 20.75 2.28 -10.63
CA GLU A 146 21.65 1.20 -10.21
C GLU A 146 21.49 0.86 -8.73
N VAL A 147 21.15 1.84 -7.88
CA VAL A 147 20.95 1.59 -6.44
C VAL A 147 19.79 0.64 -6.15
N PHE A 148 18.85 0.45 -7.07
CA PHE A 148 17.74 -0.48 -6.89
C PHE A 148 18.16 -1.96 -6.97
N HIS A 149 19.35 -2.27 -7.50
CA HIS A 149 19.86 -3.64 -7.56
C HIS A 149 20.15 -4.28 -6.20
N VAL A 150 20.23 -3.48 -5.13
CA VAL A 150 20.42 -3.97 -3.74
C VAL A 150 19.15 -4.58 -3.15
N LEU A 151 17.99 -4.40 -3.81
CA LEU A 151 16.69 -4.82 -3.30
C LEU A 151 16.38 -6.29 -3.61
N GLY A 152 15.75 -6.94 -2.63
CA GLY A 152 15.26 -8.30 -2.72
C GLY A 152 16.36 -9.36 -2.74
N SER A 153 15.93 -10.62 -2.89
CA SER A 153 16.79 -11.79 -3.01
C SER A 153 16.14 -12.82 -3.92
N GLU A 154 16.71 -14.02 -4.04
CA GLU A 154 16.06 -15.12 -4.77
C GLU A 154 14.72 -15.54 -4.15
N THR A 155 14.53 -15.32 -2.84
CA THR A 155 13.32 -15.73 -2.11
C THR A 155 12.46 -14.56 -1.64
N GLU A 156 12.99 -13.34 -1.72
CA GLU A 156 12.35 -12.12 -1.18
C GLU A 156 12.13 -11.10 -2.30
N PRO A 157 10.94 -10.47 -2.40
CA PRO A 157 10.66 -9.49 -3.44
C PRO A 157 11.56 -8.25 -3.29
N ALA A 158 11.92 -7.63 -4.41
CA ALA A 158 12.59 -6.33 -4.39
C ALA A 158 11.60 -5.19 -4.10
N ILE A 159 10.47 -5.21 -4.82
CA ILE A 159 9.41 -4.21 -4.74
C ILE A 159 8.08 -4.94 -4.70
N THR A 160 7.24 -4.60 -3.72
CA THR A 160 5.84 -4.98 -3.67
C THR A 160 4.99 -3.73 -3.76
N ILE A 161 3.99 -3.74 -4.63
CA ILE A 161 3.08 -2.62 -4.83
C ILE A 161 1.63 -3.04 -4.56
N MET A 162 0.88 -2.20 -3.86
CA MET A 162 -0.57 -2.21 -3.90
C MET A 162 -0.99 -1.35 -5.09
N GLY A 163 -1.57 -1.99 -6.10
CA GLY A 163 -2.14 -1.25 -7.21
C GLY A 163 -2.36 -2.08 -8.46
N GLY A 164 -3.09 -1.47 -9.38
CA GLY A 164 -3.51 -2.09 -10.63
C GLY A 164 -4.72 -3.00 -10.48
N ALA A 165 -5.24 -3.42 -11.63
CA ALA A 165 -6.42 -4.26 -11.73
C ALA A 165 -6.10 -5.46 -12.63
N SER A 166 -6.11 -6.67 -12.08
CA SER A 166 -5.79 -7.91 -12.80
C SER A 166 -6.86 -8.25 -13.83
N GLU A 167 -8.12 -7.93 -13.55
CA GLU A 167 -9.27 -8.19 -14.42
C GLU A 167 -9.83 -6.90 -15.03
N ALA A 168 -9.09 -5.79 -14.91
CA ALA A 168 -9.51 -4.45 -15.29
C ALA A 168 -10.82 -4.01 -14.61
N LYS A 169 -11.06 -4.48 -13.37
CA LYS A 169 -12.15 -3.96 -12.52
C LYS A 169 -11.64 -2.73 -11.77
N GLY A 170 -11.60 -1.59 -12.46
CA GLY A 170 -11.12 -0.34 -11.87
C GLY A 170 -11.99 0.16 -10.73
N ASN A 171 -11.38 0.92 -9.82
CA ASN A 171 -12.04 1.62 -8.70
C ASN A 171 -11.82 3.15 -8.74
N SER A 172 -11.17 3.64 -9.79
CA SER A 172 -10.93 5.07 -10.02
C SER A 172 -11.50 5.54 -11.37
N ASN A 173 -11.32 4.74 -12.41
CA ASN A 173 -12.10 4.80 -13.64
C ASN A 173 -12.57 3.37 -13.99
N LEU A 174 -13.24 3.19 -15.13
CA LEU A 174 -13.82 1.90 -15.51
C LEU A 174 -12.82 0.71 -15.52
N THR A 175 -11.54 0.98 -15.75
CA THR A 175 -10.53 -0.07 -15.99
C THR A 175 -9.31 0.01 -15.09
N SER A 176 -9.13 1.14 -14.39
CA SER A 176 -7.91 1.46 -13.68
C SER A 176 -8.17 1.56 -12.18
N GLU A 177 -7.25 0.96 -11.44
CA GLU A 177 -7.14 1.11 -10.00
C GLU A 177 -6.50 2.48 -9.67
N PHE A 178 -6.89 3.06 -8.54
CA PHE A 178 -6.54 4.40 -8.08
C PHE A 178 -5.05 4.74 -8.12
N ASN A 179 -4.17 3.94 -7.52
CA ASN A 179 -2.73 4.21 -7.47
C ASN A 179 -2.11 4.23 -8.88
N MET A 180 -2.55 3.34 -9.77
CA MET A 180 -2.09 3.33 -11.17
C MET A 180 -2.66 4.48 -12.00
N HIS A 181 -3.91 4.89 -11.72
CA HIS A 181 -4.57 5.99 -12.42
C HIS A 181 -4.04 7.36 -11.97
N CYS A 182 -3.60 7.49 -10.71
CA CYS A 182 -3.01 8.71 -10.18
C CYS A 182 -1.73 9.11 -10.93
N ASP A 183 -0.82 8.17 -11.17
CA ASP A 183 0.41 8.44 -11.93
C ASP A 183 0.77 7.28 -12.88
N PRO A 184 0.08 7.18 -14.03
CA PRO A 184 0.32 6.12 -15.00
C PRO A 184 1.75 6.14 -15.55
N GLU A 185 2.32 7.34 -15.74
CA GLU A 185 3.69 7.52 -16.20
C GLU A 185 4.71 6.97 -15.17
N ALA A 186 4.51 7.23 -13.87
CA ALA A 186 5.37 6.67 -12.84
C ALA A 186 5.30 5.14 -12.80
N ALA A 187 4.09 4.58 -12.85
CA ALA A 187 3.92 3.14 -12.89
C ALA A 187 4.55 2.52 -14.15
N TYR A 188 4.41 3.17 -15.31
CA TYR A 188 5.09 2.76 -16.53
C TYR A 188 6.62 2.75 -16.36
N ILE A 189 7.20 3.75 -15.70
CA ILE A 189 8.64 3.80 -15.42
C ILE A 189 9.06 2.61 -14.55
N VAL A 190 8.34 2.33 -13.46
CA VAL A 190 8.66 1.25 -12.52
C VAL A 190 8.63 -0.11 -13.20
N PHE A 191 7.58 -0.43 -13.98
CA PHE A 191 7.50 -1.70 -14.70
C PHE A 191 8.53 -1.82 -15.84
N ASN A 192 8.93 -0.72 -16.48
CA ASN A 192 9.89 -0.75 -17.59
C ASN A 192 11.35 -0.61 -17.14
N GLN A 193 11.61 -0.56 -15.84
CA GLN A 193 12.98 -0.56 -15.32
C GLN A 193 13.64 -1.93 -15.60
N ARG A 194 14.66 -1.92 -16.46
CA ARG A 194 15.38 -3.14 -16.84
C ARG A 194 16.28 -3.63 -15.72
N SER A 195 16.63 -4.92 -15.80
CA SER A 195 17.57 -5.57 -14.88
C SER A 195 17.11 -5.62 -13.41
N MET A 196 15.84 -5.31 -13.15
CA MET A 196 15.18 -5.51 -11.86
C MET A 196 14.52 -6.88 -11.78
N ARG A 197 14.39 -7.39 -10.54
CA ARG A 197 13.51 -8.53 -10.25
C ARG A 197 12.06 -8.15 -10.62
N PRO A 198 11.20 -9.12 -10.98
CA PRO A 198 9.79 -8.84 -11.23
C PRO A 198 9.15 -8.09 -10.06
N VAL A 199 8.40 -7.04 -10.36
CA VAL A 199 7.64 -6.28 -9.35
C VAL A 199 6.49 -7.17 -8.88
N ARG A 200 6.36 -7.34 -7.57
CA ARG A 200 5.21 -8.05 -6.99
C ARG A 200 4.00 -7.12 -6.98
N VAL A 201 2.93 -7.52 -7.67
CA VAL A 201 1.73 -6.71 -7.83
C VAL A 201 0.59 -7.35 -7.04
N VAL A 202 0.09 -6.60 -6.05
CA VAL A 202 -1.11 -6.93 -5.29
C VAL A 202 -2.22 -6.02 -5.83
N SER A 203 -2.98 -6.55 -6.79
CA SER A 203 -4.01 -5.80 -7.51
C SER A 203 -5.29 -5.64 -6.69
N TRP A 204 -6.14 -4.70 -7.09
CA TRP A 204 -7.42 -4.44 -6.45
C TRP A 204 -8.24 -5.71 -6.20
N GLU A 205 -8.45 -6.55 -7.23
CA GLU A 205 -9.30 -7.73 -7.13
C GLU A 205 -8.81 -8.74 -6.09
N VAL A 206 -7.50 -8.98 -6.00
CA VAL A 206 -6.98 -9.93 -4.98
C VAL A 206 -7.14 -9.38 -3.56
N THR A 207 -7.14 -8.05 -3.39
CA THR A 207 -7.44 -7.43 -2.09
C THR A 207 -8.93 -7.51 -1.74
N VAL A 208 -9.83 -7.38 -2.72
CA VAL A 208 -11.28 -7.56 -2.52
C VAL A 208 -11.57 -8.99 -2.06
N ASP A 209 -10.91 -9.98 -2.68
CA ASP A 209 -11.01 -11.39 -2.31
C ASP A 209 -10.37 -11.73 -0.95
N CYS A 210 -9.50 -10.86 -0.42
CA CYS A 210 -8.79 -11.00 0.86
C CYS A 210 -9.20 -9.88 1.83
N SER A 211 -10.46 -9.91 2.28
CA SER A 211 -11.06 -8.88 3.12
C SER A 211 -11.40 -9.38 4.53
N MET A 212 -11.50 -8.43 5.47
CA MET A 212 -12.05 -8.71 6.80
C MET A 212 -13.58 -8.54 6.80
N THR A 213 -14.27 -9.24 7.69
CA THR A 213 -15.72 -8.97 7.91
C THR A 213 -15.91 -7.85 8.93
N TRP A 214 -17.03 -7.13 8.87
CA TRP A 214 -17.36 -6.16 9.92
C TRP A 214 -17.51 -6.81 11.30
N THR A 215 -17.93 -8.07 11.36
CA THR A 215 -17.95 -8.86 12.60
C THR A 215 -16.55 -9.15 13.14
N PHE A 216 -15.58 -9.40 12.25
CA PHE A 216 -14.18 -9.49 12.65
C PHE A 216 -13.70 -8.14 13.18
N PHE A 217 -13.98 -7.05 12.46
CA PHE A 217 -13.60 -5.70 12.87
C PHE A 217 -14.10 -5.37 14.28
N ASP A 218 -15.39 -5.58 14.57
CA ASP A 218 -15.96 -5.33 15.91
C ASP A 218 -15.19 -6.06 17.02
N LYS A 219 -14.88 -7.35 16.81
CA LYS A 219 -14.09 -8.14 17.78
C LYS A 219 -12.66 -7.62 17.88
N TRP A 220 -12.04 -7.31 16.75
CA TRP A 220 -10.67 -6.84 16.66
C TRP A 220 -10.48 -5.54 17.44
N ILE A 221 -11.41 -4.59 17.33
CA ILE A 221 -11.36 -3.35 18.12
C ILE A 221 -11.99 -3.47 19.51
N GLY A 222 -12.34 -4.68 19.98
CA GLY A 222 -12.78 -4.92 21.36
C GLY A 222 -14.23 -4.50 21.68
N ARG A 223 -15.12 -4.40 20.67
CA ARG A 223 -16.56 -4.20 20.88
C ARG A 223 -17.21 -5.53 21.32
N GLN A 224 -17.87 -5.52 22.48
CA GLN A 224 -18.63 -6.67 22.98
C GLN A 224 -20.14 -6.50 22.76
N GLU A 225 -20.87 -7.61 22.60
CA GLU A 225 -22.34 -7.62 22.46
C GLU A 225 -23.08 -6.99 23.64
N ASN A 226 -22.46 -6.93 24.83
CA ASN A 226 -23.04 -6.35 26.04
C ASN A 226 -22.81 -4.82 26.18
N GLY A 227 -22.21 -4.18 25.17
CA GLY A 227 -21.91 -2.73 25.17
C GLY A 227 -20.69 -2.31 25.99
N LYS A 228 -19.96 -3.24 26.63
CA LYS A 228 -18.67 -2.94 27.28
C LYS A 228 -17.55 -2.90 26.24
N LYS A 229 -16.63 -1.96 26.40
CA LYS A 229 -15.38 -1.86 25.61
C LYS A 229 -14.19 -2.03 26.54
N GLN A 230 -13.31 -2.97 26.23
CA GLN A 230 -11.98 -3.06 26.83
C GLN A 230 -10.99 -2.99 25.67
N GLN A 231 -10.34 -1.83 25.53
CA GLN A 231 -9.50 -1.51 24.39
C GLN A 231 -8.08 -1.16 24.85
N ASN A 232 -7.08 -1.71 24.19
CA ASN A 232 -5.73 -1.19 24.24
C ASN A 232 -5.59 0.06 23.34
N ARG A 233 -4.43 0.72 23.37
CA ARG A 233 -4.20 1.95 22.59
C ARG A 233 -4.36 1.76 21.08
N PHE A 234 -3.99 0.59 20.54
CA PHE A 234 -4.11 0.28 19.12
C PHE A 234 -5.57 0.10 18.71
N GLN A 235 -6.37 -0.60 19.52
CA GLN A 235 -7.80 -0.76 19.28
C GLN A 235 -8.54 0.59 19.29
N VAL A 236 -8.20 1.48 20.23
CA VAL A 236 -8.76 2.85 20.28
C VAL A 236 -8.36 3.63 19.02
N PHE A 237 -7.10 3.53 18.60
CA PHE A 237 -6.60 4.20 17.41
C PHE A 237 -7.29 3.72 16.13
N ILE A 238 -7.35 2.39 15.93
CA ILE A 238 -7.99 1.77 14.77
C ILE A 238 -9.48 2.14 14.72
N GLU A 239 -10.21 2.04 15.84
CA GLU A 239 -11.63 2.43 15.88
C GLU A 239 -11.82 3.88 15.42
N LYS A 240 -10.94 4.79 15.83
CA LYS A 240 -10.99 6.20 15.43
C LYS A 240 -10.66 6.43 13.97
N VAL A 241 -9.61 5.80 13.44
CA VAL A 241 -9.23 5.92 12.01
C VAL A 241 -10.36 5.42 11.11
N PHE A 242 -11.04 4.34 11.50
CA PHE A 242 -12.08 3.70 10.70
C PHE A 242 -13.47 4.34 10.84
N GLN A 243 -13.69 5.26 11.79
CA GLN A 243 -15.04 5.73 12.12
C GLN A 243 -15.81 6.30 10.93
N ARG A 244 -15.12 6.97 10.01
CA ARG A 244 -15.69 7.49 8.76
C ARG A 244 -15.99 6.36 7.79
N LEU A 245 -15.00 5.53 7.50
CA LEU A 245 -15.15 4.41 6.57
C LEU A 245 -16.30 3.49 6.99
N GLU A 246 -16.37 3.15 8.28
CA GLU A 246 -17.45 2.36 8.85
C GLU A 246 -18.81 3.01 8.59
N THR A 247 -18.96 4.31 8.86
CA THR A 247 -20.21 5.04 8.60
C THR A 247 -20.59 5.04 7.12
N PHE A 248 -19.60 5.13 6.22
CA PHE A 248 -19.82 5.22 4.79
C PHE A 248 -20.12 3.88 4.12
N THR A 249 -19.49 2.79 4.56
CA THR A 249 -19.45 1.53 3.80
C THR A 249 -20.11 0.35 4.49
N ARG A 250 -20.24 0.36 5.83
CA ARG A 250 -20.83 -0.76 6.59
C ARG A 250 -22.33 -0.85 6.33
N PRO A 251 -22.88 -2.01 5.94
CA PRO A 251 -24.32 -2.19 5.81
C PRO A 251 -25.08 -1.89 7.11
N LEU A 252 -26.30 -1.35 6.98
CA LEU A 252 -27.18 -1.06 8.11
C LEU A 252 -27.70 -2.36 8.76
N PRO A 253 -28.16 -2.34 10.03
CA PRO A 253 -28.62 -3.54 10.74
C PRO A 253 -29.78 -4.30 10.07
N ASP A 254 -30.56 -3.62 9.23
CA ASP A 254 -31.64 -4.21 8.43
C ASP A 254 -31.15 -4.85 7.11
N GLY A 255 -29.84 -4.87 6.89
CA GLY A 255 -29.20 -5.40 5.68
C GLY A 255 -29.21 -4.43 4.50
N THR A 256 -29.73 -3.21 4.65
CA THR A 256 -29.70 -2.21 3.60
C THR A 256 -28.31 -1.57 3.49
N LYS A 257 -27.98 -1.14 2.27
CA LYS A 257 -26.68 -0.53 1.94
C LYS A 257 -26.56 0.85 2.62
N ALA A 258 -25.39 1.17 3.16
CA ALA A 258 -25.10 2.53 3.63
C ALA A 258 -25.22 3.55 2.49
N ASN A 259 -25.55 4.79 2.82
CA ASN A 259 -25.55 5.88 1.84
C ASN A 259 -24.11 6.30 1.55
N THR A 260 -23.51 5.72 0.51
CA THR A 260 -22.13 5.95 0.08
C THR A 260 -21.94 7.23 -0.74
N GLY A 261 -23.01 7.97 -1.05
CA GLY A 261 -22.92 9.12 -1.94
C GLY A 261 -22.44 8.71 -3.34
N ASP A 262 -21.34 9.30 -3.79
CA ASP A 262 -20.65 9.07 -5.07
C ASP A 262 -19.50 8.05 -4.97
N ALA A 263 -19.25 7.45 -3.80
CA ALA A 263 -18.17 6.49 -3.62
C ALA A 263 -18.47 5.13 -4.29
N GLU A 264 -17.55 4.68 -5.14
CA GLU A 264 -17.51 3.32 -5.72
C GLU A 264 -16.96 2.31 -4.70
N ALA A 265 -17.71 2.06 -3.62
CA ALA A 265 -17.32 1.13 -2.56
C ALA A 265 -18.02 -0.24 -2.71
N THR A 266 -17.31 -1.32 -2.35
CA THR A 266 -17.93 -2.63 -2.14
C THR A 266 -18.85 -2.57 -0.91
N GLN A 267 -20.16 -2.70 -1.10
CA GLN A 267 -21.15 -2.65 -0.03
C GLN A 267 -21.50 -4.05 0.52
N ASP A 268 -20.53 -4.95 0.52
CA ASP A 268 -20.66 -6.29 1.08
C ASP A 268 -20.50 -6.23 2.61
N ASN A 269 -20.75 -7.35 3.31
CA ASN A 269 -20.51 -7.44 4.75
C ASN A 269 -18.99 -7.51 5.11
N THR A 270 -18.14 -7.09 4.17
CA THR A 270 -16.69 -7.08 4.27
C THR A 270 -16.15 -5.66 4.19
N CYS A 271 -14.94 -5.50 4.70
CA CYS A 271 -14.15 -4.29 4.66
C CYS A 271 -12.81 -4.66 4.01
N VAL A 272 -12.54 -4.05 2.85
CA VAL A 272 -11.33 -4.30 2.07
C VAL A 272 -10.22 -3.42 2.63
N ILE A 273 -9.03 -4.00 2.86
CA ILE A 273 -7.85 -3.28 3.38
C ILE A 273 -6.65 -3.54 2.46
N PRO A 274 -6.64 -2.92 1.27
CA PRO A 274 -5.70 -3.24 0.20
C PRO A 274 -4.24 -3.23 0.63
N ASP A 275 -3.82 -2.17 1.31
CA ASP A 275 -2.43 -1.97 1.69
C ASP A 275 -1.92 -2.96 2.72
N ALA A 276 -2.78 -3.39 3.64
CA ALA A 276 -2.44 -4.43 4.59
C ALA A 276 -2.26 -5.79 3.91
N VAL A 277 -3.05 -6.09 2.87
CA VAL A 277 -2.84 -7.29 2.04
C VAL A 277 -1.51 -7.20 1.29
N ALA A 278 -1.14 -6.03 0.78
CA ALA A 278 0.15 -5.83 0.11
C ALA A 278 1.34 -6.00 1.07
N VAL A 279 1.26 -5.45 2.28
CA VAL A 279 2.27 -5.68 3.33
C VAL A 279 2.33 -7.17 3.70
N VAL A 280 1.18 -7.84 3.86
CA VAL A 280 1.16 -9.29 4.15
C VAL A 280 1.82 -10.09 3.03
N ALA A 281 1.56 -9.76 1.77
CA ALA A 281 2.20 -10.42 0.62
C ALA A 281 3.71 -10.12 0.50
N ALA A 282 4.18 -8.98 1.04
CA ALA A 282 5.60 -8.66 1.10
C ALA A 282 6.32 -9.44 2.22
N LEU A 283 5.74 -9.49 3.42
CA LEU A 283 6.40 -9.99 4.63
C LEU A 283 6.18 -11.48 4.89
N TYR A 284 5.10 -12.06 4.36
CA TYR A 284 4.71 -13.45 4.58
C TYR A 284 4.59 -14.16 3.23
N PRO A 285 5.69 -14.64 2.62
CA PRO A 285 5.65 -15.34 1.33
C PRO A 285 4.72 -16.56 1.32
N GLU A 286 4.51 -17.19 2.48
CA GLU A 286 3.57 -18.29 2.68
C GLU A 286 2.10 -17.88 2.54
N SER A 287 1.78 -16.58 2.63
CA SER A 287 0.44 -16.06 2.41
C SER A 287 0.03 -16.07 0.93
N ILE A 288 0.99 -16.20 0.00
CA ILE A 288 0.73 -16.23 -1.44
C ILE A 288 0.31 -17.64 -1.85
N LEU A 289 -0.99 -17.83 -2.08
CA LEU A 289 -1.57 -19.11 -2.49
C LEU A 289 -1.50 -19.34 -4.00
N ASP A 290 -1.56 -18.28 -4.80
CA ASP A 290 -1.45 -18.34 -6.25
C ASP A 290 -0.83 -17.06 -6.82
N ARG A 291 -0.08 -17.23 -7.92
CA ARG A 291 0.62 -16.13 -8.61
C ARG A 291 0.87 -16.44 -10.08
N PHE A 292 0.96 -15.39 -10.88
CA PHE A 292 1.24 -15.46 -12.31
C PHE A 292 2.39 -14.52 -12.68
N ILE A 293 3.48 -15.07 -13.22
CA ILE A 293 4.67 -14.30 -13.61
C ILE A 293 4.60 -14.00 -15.11
N THR A 294 4.51 -12.72 -15.49
CA THR A 294 4.37 -12.29 -16.88
C THR A 294 4.96 -10.90 -17.14
N TYR A 295 4.77 -10.39 -18.35
CA TYR A 295 4.97 -8.98 -18.70
C TYR A 295 3.75 -8.14 -18.32
N CYS A 296 4.00 -7.02 -17.68
CA CYS A 296 3.05 -5.98 -17.32
C CYS A 296 3.53 -4.62 -17.85
N THR A 297 2.58 -3.77 -18.25
CA THR A 297 2.80 -2.33 -18.47
C THR A 297 1.54 -1.57 -18.07
N VAL A 298 1.62 -0.25 -18.00
CA VAL A 298 0.45 0.62 -17.78
C VAL A 298 0.11 1.37 -19.06
N GLU A 299 -1.18 1.48 -19.38
CA GLU A 299 -1.71 2.26 -20.52
C GLU A 299 -1.68 3.76 -20.22
N LEU A 300 -1.17 4.56 -21.15
CA LEU A 300 -0.90 5.99 -20.94
C LEU A 300 -1.78 6.92 -21.80
N HIS A 301 -2.41 6.41 -22.85
CA HIS A 301 -2.94 7.23 -23.94
C HIS A 301 -4.44 7.06 -24.16
N GLY A 302 -5.02 5.93 -23.74
CA GLY A 302 -6.44 5.67 -23.86
C GLY A 302 -7.30 6.66 -23.07
N ARG A 303 -8.47 7.02 -23.59
CA ARG A 303 -9.38 7.96 -22.93
C ARG A 303 -10.02 7.35 -21.67
N GLU A 304 -10.55 6.14 -21.79
CA GLU A 304 -11.25 5.43 -20.70
C GLU A 304 -10.34 4.39 -20.01
N THR A 305 -9.11 4.26 -20.50
CA THR A 305 -8.17 3.19 -20.10
C THR A 305 -6.81 3.71 -19.66
N ARG A 306 -6.63 5.03 -19.51
CA ARG A 306 -5.42 5.60 -18.91
C ARG A 306 -5.30 5.11 -17.47
N GLY A 307 -4.14 4.54 -17.13
CA GLY A 307 -3.90 3.85 -15.85
C GLY A 307 -4.17 2.34 -15.88
N GLN A 308 -4.71 1.79 -16.97
CA GLN A 308 -5.06 0.37 -17.03
C GLN A 308 -3.80 -0.51 -16.96
N THR A 309 -3.83 -1.51 -16.07
CA THR A 309 -2.81 -2.56 -15.98
C THR A 309 -2.95 -3.53 -17.16
N CYS A 310 -1.91 -3.62 -17.99
CA CYS A 310 -1.89 -4.42 -19.21
C CYS A 310 -0.99 -5.66 -19.03
N LEU A 311 -1.61 -6.82 -18.86
CA LEU A 311 -0.95 -8.11 -18.58
C LEU A 311 -0.89 -9.00 -19.84
N ASP A 312 0.26 -9.61 -20.10
CA ASP A 312 0.44 -10.57 -21.21
C ASP A 312 0.05 -12.00 -20.78
N TRP A 313 -1.25 -12.26 -20.67
CA TRP A 313 -1.80 -13.54 -20.16
C TRP A 313 -1.35 -14.80 -20.90
N TYR A 314 -1.01 -14.68 -22.18
CA TYR A 314 -0.65 -15.83 -23.04
C TYR A 314 0.77 -15.71 -23.60
N GLY A 315 1.57 -14.79 -23.06
CA GLY A 315 2.94 -14.56 -23.49
C GLY A 315 3.81 -15.80 -23.32
N THR A 316 4.48 -16.23 -24.39
CA THR A 316 5.53 -17.25 -24.32
C THR A 316 6.89 -16.59 -24.35
N LYS A 317 7.97 -17.29 -23.96
CA LYS A 317 9.34 -16.78 -24.07
C LYS A 317 9.65 -16.25 -25.48
N GLN A 318 9.19 -16.95 -26.52
CA GLN A 318 9.39 -16.55 -27.92
C GLN A 318 8.56 -15.31 -28.28
N SER A 319 7.28 -15.27 -27.88
CA SER A 319 6.37 -14.17 -28.26
C SER A 319 6.72 -12.87 -27.52
N MET A 320 7.22 -12.97 -26.29
CA MET A 320 7.75 -11.85 -25.51
C MET A 320 9.06 -11.33 -26.10
N ALA A 321 10.04 -12.21 -26.36
CA ALA A 321 11.33 -11.81 -26.93
C ALA A 321 11.17 -11.08 -28.28
N LYS A 322 10.28 -11.56 -29.16
CA LYS A 322 9.96 -10.90 -30.45
C LYS A 322 9.45 -9.46 -30.27
N ARG A 323 8.83 -9.15 -29.13
CA ARG A 323 8.25 -7.83 -28.82
C ARG A 323 9.10 -7.02 -27.83
N GLY A 324 10.30 -7.50 -27.48
CA GLY A 324 11.16 -6.84 -26.48
C GLY A 324 10.60 -6.87 -25.06
N ARG A 325 9.67 -7.79 -24.76
CA ARG A 325 9.09 -8.00 -23.43
C ARG A 325 9.94 -9.00 -22.63
N TRP A 326 9.86 -8.89 -21.31
CA TRP A 326 10.41 -9.86 -20.35
C TRP A 326 9.44 -10.01 -19.18
N CYS A 327 9.60 -11.05 -18.35
CA CYS A 327 8.82 -11.18 -17.13
C CYS A 327 9.25 -10.09 -16.13
N ASN A 328 8.51 -9.00 -16.04
CA ASN A 328 8.76 -7.86 -15.15
C ASN A 328 7.72 -7.75 -14.02
N CYS A 329 6.74 -8.65 -13.98
CA CYS A 329 5.66 -8.65 -13.01
C CYS A 329 5.44 -10.05 -12.43
N GLU A 330 5.38 -10.13 -11.10
CA GLU A 330 4.81 -11.24 -10.35
C GLU A 330 3.42 -10.80 -9.86
N LEU A 331 2.38 -11.14 -10.61
CA LEU A 331 1.00 -10.82 -10.24
C LEU A 331 0.50 -11.80 -9.18
N ILE A 332 0.07 -11.31 -8.04
CA ILE A 332 -0.57 -12.13 -7.01
C ILE A 332 -2.05 -12.30 -7.34
N THR A 333 -2.51 -13.54 -7.47
CA THR A 333 -3.90 -13.86 -7.84
C THR A 333 -4.69 -14.44 -6.68
N ARG A 334 -4.02 -14.90 -5.61
CA ARG A 334 -4.70 -15.36 -4.39
C ARG A 334 -3.83 -15.21 -3.16
N VAL A 335 -4.39 -14.63 -2.11
CA VAL A 335 -3.78 -14.50 -0.78
C VAL A 335 -4.57 -15.33 0.23
N ASP A 336 -3.89 -15.91 1.22
CA ASP A 336 -4.50 -16.63 2.34
C ASP A 336 -5.14 -15.63 3.31
N ASN A 337 -6.47 -15.54 3.27
CA ASN A 337 -7.23 -14.65 4.15
C ASN A 337 -7.04 -15.01 5.64
N ALA A 338 -6.81 -16.27 6.01
CA ALA A 338 -6.58 -16.63 7.40
C ALA A 338 -5.25 -16.05 7.90
N ARG A 339 -4.19 -16.14 7.08
CA ARG A 339 -2.88 -15.55 7.38
C ARG A 339 -2.95 -14.02 7.45
N PHE A 340 -3.72 -13.40 6.56
CA PHE A 340 -3.99 -11.96 6.61
C PHE A 340 -4.63 -11.55 7.94
N LEU A 341 -5.72 -12.21 8.36
CA LEU A 341 -6.38 -11.90 9.64
C LEU A 341 -5.50 -12.21 10.86
N GLU A 342 -4.62 -13.20 10.79
CA GLU A 342 -3.62 -13.47 11.83
C GLU A 342 -2.62 -12.31 11.96
N ALA A 343 -2.05 -11.83 10.84
CA ALA A 343 -1.14 -10.69 10.83
C ALA A 343 -1.80 -9.42 11.40
N MET A 344 -3.07 -9.19 11.06
CA MET A 344 -3.88 -8.11 11.60
C MET A 344 -4.06 -8.22 13.13
N ASN A 345 -4.26 -9.42 13.66
CA ASN A 345 -4.31 -9.62 15.12
C ASN A 345 -2.96 -9.34 15.80
N GLY A 346 -1.85 -9.65 15.12
CA GLY A 346 -0.49 -9.36 15.62
C GLY A 346 -0.25 -7.89 15.96
N ILE A 347 -0.95 -6.96 15.31
CA ILE A 347 -0.93 -5.53 15.66
C ILE A 347 -1.30 -5.29 17.13
N LEU A 348 -2.27 -6.04 17.66
CA LEU A 348 -2.76 -5.86 19.03
C LEU A 348 -1.83 -6.46 20.08
N GLU A 349 -0.92 -7.34 19.65
CA GLU A 349 0.07 -8.02 20.49
C GLU A 349 1.41 -7.27 20.52
N TYR A 350 1.54 -6.19 19.75
CA TYR A 350 2.75 -5.36 19.72
C TYR A 350 3.05 -4.79 21.12
N ASN A 351 4.20 -5.18 21.65
CA ASN A 351 4.76 -4.65 22.89
C ASN A 351 6.00 -3.82 22.57
N VAL A 352 6.10 -2.64 23.18
CA VAL A 352 7.26 -1.72 23.05
C VAL A 352 8.46 -2.26 23.82
#